data_AF-A0A177WRA7-F1
#
_entry.id   AF-A0A177WRA7-F1
#
_cell.length_a   1.000
_cell.length_b   1.000
_cell.length_c   1.000
_cell.angle_alpha   90.00
_cell.angle_beta   90.00
_cell.angle_gamma   90.00
#
_symmetry.space_group_name_H-M   'P 1'
#
loop_
_entity.id
_entity.type
_entity.pdbx_description
1 polymer ?
#
loop_
_entity_poly.entity_id
_entity_poly.type
_entity_poly.pdbx_seq_one_letter_code
_entity_poly.pdbx_strand_id
1 'polypeptide(L)'
;MTSSLPTLKLTYFPFRAKGEASRLALHIGGISFEDDRVSRQAFVAIKPLQPFSQIPVLTINKTIQIAQSIAIVKYTEILPGLYPTDCLLKAALG
;
A
#
# COMPACT_ATOMS: atom_id res chain seq x y z
N MET A 1 -8.24 -19.24 14.36
CA MET A 1 -7.70 -19.40 13.00
C MET A 1 -6.58 -18.38 12.84
N THR A 2 -5.32 -18.79 12.94
CA THR A 2 -4.19 -17.90 12.64
C THR A 2 -4.12 -17.75 11.13
N SER A 3 -4.90 -16.81 10.59
CA SER A 3 -4.78 -16.42 9.19
C SER A 3 -3.36 -15.89 8.99
N SER A 4 -2.56 -16.56 8.17
CA SER A 4 -1.28 -16.03 7.73
C SER A 4 -1.48 -14.65 7.11
N LEU A 5 -0.55 -13.73 7.35
CA LEU A 5 -0.57 -12.40 6.73
C LEU A 5 -0.58 -12.53 5.19
N PRO A 6 -1.32 -11.66 4.47
CA PRO A 6 -1.34 -11.68 3.03
C PRO A 6 0.04 -11.31 2.46
N THR A 7 0.34 -11.80 1.25
CA THR A 7 1.52 -11.33 0.51
C THR A 7 1.23 -9.96 -0.09
N LEU A 8 2.15 -9.02 0.11
CA LEU A 8 1.99 -7.62 -0.28
C LEU A 8 3.11 -7.17 -1.21
N LYS A 9 2.76 -6.45 -2.27
CA LYS A 9 3.70 -5.74 -3.14
C LYS A 9 3.24 -4.31 -3.38
N LEU A 10 4.07 -3.33 -3.01
CA LEU A 10 3.81 -1.92 -3.26
C LEU A 10 4.60 -1.46 -4.48
N THR A 11 3.93 -1.21 -5.59
CA THR A 11 4.54 -0.66 -6.80
C THR A 11 4.49 0.87 -6.77
N TYR A 12 5.66 1.53 -6.68
CA TYR A 12 5.77 2.99 -6.71
C TYR A 12 7.14 3.47 -7.20
N PHE A 13 7.31 4.79 -7.34
CA PHE A 13 8.59 5.38 -7.72
C PHE A 13 9.64 5.27 -6.60
N PRO A 14 10.95 5.36 -6.93
CA PRO A 14 12.06 5.37 -5.96
C PRO A 14 12.21 6.71 -5.23
N PHE A 15 11.10 7.35 -4.87
CA PHE A 15 11.04 8.51 -3.98
C PHE A 15 9.87 8.36 -3.01
N ARG A 16 9.82 9.21 -1.99
CA ARG A 16 8.87 9.12 -0.86
C ARG A 16 7.43 9.39 -1.30
N ALA A 17 7.06 10.67 -1.43
CA ALA A 17 5.75 11.18 -1.85
C ALA A 17 4.56 10.29 -1.43
N LYS A 18 3.66 9.94 -2.37
CA LYS A 18 2.40 9.24 -2.07
C LYS A 18 2.56 7.77 -1.67
N GLY A 19 3.75 7.17 -1.83
CA GLY A 19 4.02 5.79 -1.43
C GLY A 19 4.62 5.66 -0.03
N GLU A 20 5.16 6.74 0.53
CA GLU A 20 5.96 6.66 1.76
C GLU A 20 5.14 6.29 2.99
N ALA A 21 3.95 6.87 3.14
CA ALA A 21 3.09 6.58 4.28
C ALA A 21 2.78 5.08 4.37
N SER A 22 2.49 4.42 3.25
CA SER A 22 2.27 2.97 3.21
C SER A 22 3.54 2.18 3.54
N ARG A 23 4.72 2.60 3.07
CA ARG A 23 5.99 1.96 3.43
C ARG A 23 6.24 2.03 4.94
N LEU A 24 5.99 3.20 5.54
CA LEU A 24 6.17 3.42 6.97
C LEU A 24 5.17 2.61 7.79
N ALA A 25 3.89 2.60 7.42
CA ALA A 25 2.87 1.79 8.10
C ALA A 25 3.25 0.30 8.13
N LEU A 26 3.72 -0.24 6.99
CA LEU A 26 4.18 -1.63 6.90
C LEU A 26 5.43 -1.89 7.73
N HIS A 27 6.42 -0.99 7.70
CA HIS A 27 7.64 -1.13 8.51
C HIS A 27 7.37 -1.04 10.01
N ILE A 28 6.60 -0.04 10.45
CA ILE A 28 6.22 0.16 11.86
C ILE A 28 5.41 -1.04 12.36
N GLY A 29 4.52 -1.57 11.51
CA GLY A 29 3.72 -2.76 11.81
C GLY A 29 4.46 -4.09 11.72
N GLY A 30 5.74 -4.11 11.34
CA GLY A 30 6.51 -5.35 11.15
C GLY A 30 5.97 -6.27 10.04
N ILE A 31 5.23 -5.71 9.07
CA ILE A 31 4.60 -6.46 7.98
C ILE A 31 5.59 -6.56 6.80
N SER A 32 5.96 -7.79 6.44
CA SER A 32 6.81 -8.03 5.27
C SER A 32 6.08 -7.71 3.96
N PHE A 33 6.76 -7.03 3.04
CA PHE A 33 6.23 -6.68 1.72
C PHE A 33 7.36 -6.51 0.70
N GLU A 34 7.02 -6.61 -0.58
CA GLU A 34 7.89 -6.26 -1.70
C GLU A 34 7.75 -4.76 -2.04
N ASP A 35 8.82 -3.98 -1.89
CA ASP A 35 8.89 -2.57 -2.30
C ASP A 35 9.35 -2.48 -3.77
N ASP A 36 8.40 -2.66 -4.69
CA ASP A 36 8.60 -2.68 -6.14
C ASP A 36 8.80 -1.24 -6.66
N ARG A 37 10.07 -0.82 -6.72
CA ARG A 37 10.46 0.53 -7.12
C ARG A 37 10.67 0.63 -8.63
N VAL A 38 9.72 1.30 -9.31
CA VAL A 38 9.74 1.46 -10.77
C VAL A 38 10.30 2.81 -11.20
N SER A 39 11.13 2.83 -12.25
CA SER A 39 11.58 4.07 -12.88
C SER A 39 10.45 4.73 -13.67
N ARG A 40 10.61 6.01 -14.05
CA ARG A 40 9.65 6.67 -14.95
C ARG A 40 9.56 5.99 -16.32
N GLN A 41 10.67 5.48 -16.87
CA GLN A 41 10.63 4.75 -18.13
C GLN A 41 9.89 3.42 -17.98
N ALA A 42 10.18 2.65 -16.93
CA ALA A 42 9.50 1.39 -16.65
C ALA A 42 7.99 1.60 -16.41
N PHE A 43 7.62 2.70 -15.75
CA PHE A 43 6.22 3.06 -15.54
C PHE A 43 5.45 3.20 -16.86
N VAL A 44 6.04 3.78 -17.91
CA VAL A 44 5.36 3.92 -19.22
C VAL A 44 4.89 2.57 -19.76
N ALA A 45 5.70 1.51 -19.61
CA ALA A 45 5.36 0.18 -20.07
C ALA A 45 4.23 -0.48 -19.25
N ILE A 46 4.23 -0.28 -17.93
CA ILE A 46 3.23 -0.92 -17.04
C ILE A 46 1.97 -0.08 -16.85
N LYS A 47 1.98 1.20 -17.22
CA LYS A 47 0.88 2.16 -17.00
C LYS A 47 -0.47 1.67 -17.53
N PRO A 48 -0.59 1.07 -18.74
CA PRO A 48 -1.87 0.57 -19.23
C PRO A 48 -2.43 -0.59 -18.39
N LEU A 49 -1.57 -1.29 -17.66
CA LEU A 49 -1.92 -2.43 -16.81
C LEU A 49 -2.30 -2.01 -15.38
N GLN A 50 -2.01 -0.76 -14.99
CA GLN A 50 -2.30 -0.29 -13.64
C GLN A 50 -3.75 0.21 -13.52
N PRO A 51 -4.43 -0.03 -12.38
CA PRO A 51 -5.73 0.57 -12.12
C PRO A 51 -5.64 2.10 -12.23
N PHE A 52 -6.57 2.69 -12.99
CA PHE A 52 -6.59 4.13 -13.29
C PHE A 52 -5.31 4.67 -13.95
N SER A 53 -4.48 3.80 -14.52
CA SER A 53 -3.22 4.16 -15.19
C SER A 53 -2.28 5.01 -14.32
N GLN A 54 -2.25 4.73 -13.01
CA GLN A 54 -1.47 5.47 -12.03
C GLN A 54 -0.79 4.54 -11.02
N ILE A 55 0.20 5.09 -10.30
CA ILE A 55 0.80 4.49 -9.10
C ILE A 55 0.81 5.55 -7.99
N PRO A 56 0.74 5.18 -6.69
CA PRO A 56 1.01 3.86 -6.12
C PRO A 56 -0.13 2.84 -6.31
N VAL A 57 0.25 1.56 -6.36
CA VAL A 57 -0.65 0.40 -6.36
C VAL A 57 -0.13 -0.63 -5.36
N LEU A 58 -1.02 -1.13 -4.49
CA LEU A 58 -0.74 -2.26 -3.61
C LEU A 58 -1.37 -3.51 -4.21
N THR A 59 -0.54 -4.52 -4.49
CA THR A 59 -0.98 -5.84 -4.92
C THR A 59 -1.01 -6.78 -3.73
N ILE A 60 -2.15 -7.44 -3.51
CA ILE A 60 -2.43 -8.36 -2.41
C ILE A 60 -2.62 -9.76 -3.00
N ASN A 61 -1.88 -10.74 -2.48
CA ASN A 61 -1.96 -12.14 -2.92
C ASN A 61 -1.82 -12.31 -4.44
N LYS A 62 -1.01 -11.46 -5.07
CA LYS A 62 -0.72 -11.40 -6.52
C LYS A 62 -1.93 -11.10 -7.43
N THR A 63 -3.15 -11.07 -6.91
CA THR A 63 -4.38 -11.00 -7.72
C THR A 63 -5.18 -9.74 -7.48
N ILE A 64 -5.27 -9.27 -6.24
CA ILE A 64 -6.08 -8.10 -5.87
C ILE A 64 -5.21 -6.86 -5.94
N GLN A 65 -5.70 -5.80 -6.58
CA GLN A 65 -4.99 -4.52 -6.67
C GLN A 65 -5.81 -3.39 -6.03
N ILE A 66 -5.17 -2.64 -5.14
CA ILE A 66 -5.70 -1.41 -4.55
C ILE A 66 -4.90 -0.24 -5.09
N ALA A 67 -5.60 0.74 -5.67
CA ALA A 67 -5.04 2.04 -6.04
C ALA A 67 -5.58 3.14 -5.12
N GLN A 68 -5.08 4.37 -5.27
CA GLN A 68 -5.30 5.52 -4.38
C GLN A 68 -4.49 5.44 -3.09
N SER A 69 -3.59 6.40 -2.89
CA SER A 69 -2.62 6.36 -1.79
C SER A 69 -3.26 6.28 -0.41
N ILE A 70 -4.34 7.02 -0.17
CA ILE A 70 -5.02 7.01 1.14
C ILE A 70 -5.71 5.66 1.41
N ALA A 71 -6.31 5.04 0.40
CA ALA A 71 -6.91 3.72 0.55
C ALA A 71 -5.85 2.65 0.85
N ILE A 72 -4.69 2.74 0.18
CA ILE A 72 -3.54 1.86 0.45
C ILE A 72 -3.04 2.05 1.88
N VAL A 73 -2.80 3.29 2.32
CA VAL A 73 -2.33 3.59 3.69
C VAL A 73 -3.26 2.99 4.74
N LYS A 74 -4.57 3.24 4.64
CA LYS A 74 -5.55 2.69 5.58
C LYS A 74 -5.50 1.16 5.65
N TYR A 75 -5.45 0.50 4.50
CA TYR A 75 -5.32 -0.95 4.47
C TYR A 75 -4.04 -1.42 5.17
N THR A 76 -2.91 -0.77 4.89
CA THR A 76 -1.61 -1.12 5.50
C THR A 76 -1.53 -0.83 6.99
N GLU A 77 -2.32 0.12 7.51
CA GLU A 77 -2.39 0.44 8.95
C GLU A 77 -3.36 -0.47 9.71
N ILE A 78 -4.43 -0.94 9.07
CA ILE A 78 -5.38 -1.89 9.67
C ILE A 78 -4.72 -3.24 9.95
N LEU A 79 -3.86 -3.73 9.04
CA LEU A 79 -3.17 -5.03 9.18
C LEU A 79 -2.42 -5.20 10.52
N PRO A 80 -1.55 -4.26 10.93
CA PRO A 80 -0.87 -4.30 12.23
C PRO A 80 -1.68 -3.69 13.39
N GLY A 81 -2.92 -3.23 13.16
CA GLY A 81 -3.73 -2.58 14.20
C GLY A 81 -3.30 -1.14 14.56
N LEU A 82 -2.68 -0.42 13.63
CA LEU A 82 -2.29 0.98 13.79
C LEU A 82 -3.45 1.96 13.52
N TYR A 83 -4.46 1.52 12.76
CA TYR A 83 -5.63 2.34 12.44
C TYR A 83 -6.75 2.18 13.49
N PRO A 84 -7.28 3.26 14.07
CA PRO A 84 -8.43 3.18 14.98
C PRO A 84 -9.68 2.69 14.24
N THR A 85 -10.21 1.53 14.62
CA THR A 85 -11.43 0.94 14.03
C THR A 85 -12.66 1.07 14.91
N ASP A 86 -12.46 1.40 16.20
CA ASP A 86 -13.48 1.53 17.23
C ASP A 86 -14.03 2.95 17.38
N CYS A 87 -13.31 3.97 16.91
CA CYS A 87 -13.66 5.37 17.08
C CYS A 87 -13.48 6.17 15.78
N LEU A 88 -14.60 6.60 15.19
CA LEU A 88 -14.61 7.36 13.93
C LEU A 88 -13.88 8.70 14.02
N LEU A 89 -13.93 9.37 15.18
CA LEU A 89 -13.21 10.63 15.38
C LEU A 89 -11.70 10.41 15.36
N LYS A 90 -11.20 9.38 16.05
CA LYS A 90 -9.77 9.03 16.01
C LYS A 90 -9.32 8.64 14.61
N ALA A 91 -10.17 7.90 13.89
CA ALA A 91 -9.93 7.51 12.50
C ALA A 91 -9.89 8.69 11.51
N ALA A 92 -10.55 9.81 11.85
CA ALA A 92 -10.56 11.03 11.03
C ALA A 92 -9.43 12.02 11.38
N LEU A 93 -8.83 11.88 12.58
CA LEU A 93 -7.77 12.75 13.08
C LEU A 93 -6.36 12.21 12.85
N GLY A 94 -6.22 10.92 12.53
CA GLY A 94 -4.99 10.31 12.02
C GLY A 94 -4.86 10.48 10.52
#